data_AF-A0A838QCR9-F1
#
_entry.id   AF-A0A838QCR9-F1
#
_cell.length_a   1.000
_cell.length_b   1.000
_cell.length_c   1.000
_cell.angle_alpha   90.00
_cell.angle_beta   90.00
_cell.angle_gamma   90.00
#
_symmetry.space_group_name_H-M   'P 1'
#
loop_
_entity.id
_entity.type
_entity.pdbx_description
1 polymer ?
#
loop_
_entity_poly.entity_id
_entity_poly.type
_entity_poly.pdbx_seq_one_letter_code
_entity_poly.pdbx_strand_id
1 'polypeptide(L)'
;MTSPISPEAVCPTCATAGTGRFCANCGSSLEGATCTGCEAPLTPGARFCHRCGTAAGAQPSVADRLPTPSGGVAGSLPWIVAAIALVVLLAFLGGNRFNAARGSTLDAPQNALPQAGLDDRATQPPPGAANPRGPDISQLSPQERAERLFNRVMSLSGEGKNDSVQFFAPMAIEAYRLLTPLDADQRYDMGRIAEVAGALPLAAAQADTILQRSPSHLLGLILGARIATLTNNATARKSYEARLLAVHEAESARRLPEYIRHEDDITNAIATARAAGATR
;
A
#
# COMPACT_ATOMS: atom_id res chain seq x y z
N MET A 1 -26.61 -38.60 33.20
CA MET A 1 -25.56 -37.78 32.56
C MET A 1 -26.21 -36.44 32.24
N THR A 2 -26.02 -35.46 33.11
CA THR A 2 -26.72 -34.16 33.05
C THR A 2 -25.85 -33.19 32.27
N SER A 3 -26.27 -32.79 31.08
CA SER A 3 -25.56 -31.78 30.28
C SER A 3 -25.59 -30.41 31.00
N PRO A 4 -24.48 -29.65 31.04
CA PRO A 4 -24.50 -28.30 31.60
C PRO A 4 -25.34 -27.39 30.70
N ILE A 5 -26.35 -26.76 31.30
CA ILE A 5 -27.16 -25.71 30.69
C ILE A 5 -26.24 -24.50 30.49
N SER A 6 -25.86 -24.21 29.24
CA SER A 6 -25.06 -23.01 28.95
C SER A 6 -25.92 -21.77 29.19
N PRO A 7 -25.38 -20.70 29.81
CA PRO A 7 -26.14 -19.49 30.07
C PRO A 7 -26.63 -18.87 28.76
N GLU A 8 -27.93 -18.59 28.69
CA GLU A 8 -28.54 -17.83 27.61
C GLU A 8 -28.04 -16.39 27.72
N ALA A 9 -27.32 -15.92 26.69
CA ALA A 9 -26.73 -14.58 26.68
C ALA A 9 -27.50 -13.69 25.69
N VAL A 10 -27.83 -12.47 26.10
CA VAL A 10 -28.43 -11.48 25.20
C VAL A 10 -27.34 -10.90 24.31
N CYS A 11 -27.56 -10.92 23.00
CA CYS A 11 -26.60 -10.36 22.04
C CYS A 11 -26.49 -8.84 22.21
N PRO A 12 -25.29 -8.27 22.44
CA PRO A 12 -25.13 -6.82 22.60
C PRO A 12 -25.37 -6.03 21.30
N THR A 13 -25.35 -6.69 20.14
CA THR A 13 -25.46 -6.02 18.83
C THR A 13 -26.90 -5.96 18.32
N CYS A 14 -27.70 -7.02 18.53
CA CYS A 14 -29.08 -7.09 18.02
C CYS A 14 -30.13 -7.40 19.07
N ALA A 15 -29.75 -7.46 20.36
CA ALA A 15 -30.61 -7.67 21.51
C ALA A 15 -31.45 -8.98 21.49
N THR A 16 -31.17 -9.92 20.60
CA THR A 16 -31.81 -11.24 20.59
C THR A 16 -31.10 -12.19 21.54
N ALA A 17 -31.86 -13.08 22.18
CA ALA A 17 -31.31 -14.21 22.91
C ALA A 17 -30.42 -15.06 21.98
N GLY A 18 -29.24 -15.42 22.46
CA GLY A 18 -28.29 -16.27 21.76
C GLY A 18 -27.80 -17.37 22.66
N THR A 19 -27.58 -18.54 22.07
CA THR A 19 -26.92 -19.68 22.72
C THR A 19 -25.59 -19.95 22.01
N GLY A 20 -24.55 -20.30 22.76
CA GLY A 20 -23.22 -20.57 22.23
C GLY A 20 -22.32 -19.33 22.10
N ARG A 21 -21.27 -19.43 21.27
CA ARG A 21 -20.20 -18.41 21.18
C ARG A 21 -20.49 -17.29 20.18
N PHE A 22 -21.48 -17.45 19.31
CA PHE A 22 -21.83 -16.47 18.27
C PHE A 22 -23.36 -16.34 18.17
N CYS A 23 -23.84 -15.13 17.91
CA CYS A 23 -25.26 -14.87 17.73
C CYS A 23 -25.76 -15.42 16.39
N ALA A 24 -26.75 -16.32 16.43
CA ALA A 24 -27.34 -16.91 15.22
C ALA A 24 -28.06 -15.88 14.32
N ASN A 25 -28.49 -14.74 14.86
CA ASN A 25 -29.24 -13.72 14.12
C ASN A 25 -28.34 -12.73 13.35
N CYS A 26 -27.23 -12.26 13.95
CA CYS A 26 -26.39 -11.22 13.35
C CYS A 26 -24.90 -11.60 13.17
N GLY A 27 -24.49 -12.75 13.69
CA GLY A 27 -23.14 -13.30 13.56
C GLY A 27 -22.09 -12.68 14.51
N SER A 28 -22.47 -11.82 15.45
CA SER A 28 -21.51 -11.24 16.41
C SER A 28 -21.06 -12.26 17.46
N SER A 29 -19.84 -12.11 17.97
CA SER A 29 -19.34 -12.90 19.11
C SER A 29 -20.14 -12.64 20.38
N LEU A 30 -20.39 -13.71 21.15
CA LEU A 30 -20.89 -13.67 22.52
C LEU A 30 -19.71 -13.87 23.50
N GLU A 31 -19.96 -13.75 24.79
CA GLU A 31 -18.93 -13.84 25.82
C GLU A 31 -18.16 -15.17 25.73
N GLY A 32 -16.83 -15.10 25.78
CA GLY A 32 -15.95 -16.27 25.69
C GLY A 32 -15.67 -16.80 24.26
N ALA A 33 -16.06 -16.07 23.21
CA ALA A 33 -15.68 -16.42 21.83
C ALA A 33 -14.17 -16.21 21.58
N THR A 34 -13.57 -17.09 20.77
CA THR A 34 -12.18 -16.97 20.29
C THR A 34 -12.16 -17.01 18.78
N CYS A 35 -11.18 -16.34 18.19
CA CYS A 35 -10.98 -16.29 16.76
C CYS A 35 -10.57 -17.66 16.22
N THR A 36 -11.19 -18.12 15.14
CA THR A 36 -10.83 -19.39 14.48
C THR A 36 -9.53 -19.31 13.65
N GLY A 37 -9.07 -18.10 13.32
CA GLY A 37 -7.84 -17.88 12.55
C GLY A 37 -6.58 -17.71 13.38
N CYS A 38 -6.67 -17.15 14.60
CA CYS A 38 -5.50 -16.87 15.45
C CYS A 38 -5.70 -17.15 16.94
N GLU A 39 -6.83 -17.75 17.32
CA GLU A 39 -7.18 -18.17 18.68
C GLU A 39 -7.30 -17.04 19.73
N ALA A 40 -7.11 -15.78 19.34
CA ALA A 40 -7.27 -14.64 20.23
C ALA A 40 -8.72 -14.50 20.75
N PRO A 41 -8.92 -14.04 22.00
CA PRO A 41 -10.26 -13.76 22.53
C PRO A 41 -10.94 -12.65 21.73
N LEU A 42 -12.22 -12.84 21.42
CA LEU A 42 -13.04 -11.85 20.72
C LEU A 42 -13.81 -11.01 21.73
N THR A 43 -13.87 -9.71 21.50
CA THR A 43 -14.74 -8.80 22.25
C THR A 43 -16.21 -9.18 22.01
N PRO A 44 -17.07 -9.24 23.04
CA PRO A 44 -18.50 -9.43 22.85
C PRO A 44 -19.06 -8.37 21.87
N GLY A 45 -19.84 -8.81 20.88
CA GLY A 45 -20.41 -7.95 19.82
C GLY A 45 -19.53 -7.78 18.58
N ALA A 46 -18.27 -8.22 18.58
CA ALA A 46 -17.39 -8.09 17.42
C ALA A 46 -17.84 -8.97 16.23
N ARG A 47 -17.74 -8.42 15.02
CA ARG A 47 -17.98 -9.15 13.75
C ARG A 47 -16.70 -9.61 13.07
N PHE A 48 -15.55 -9.08 13.49
CA PHE A 48 -14.21 -9.42 12.99
C PHE A 48 -13.21 -9.43 14.14
N CYS A 49 -12.17 -10.26 14.03
CA CYS A 49 -11.07 -10.28 14.98
C CYS A 49 -10.21 -9.03 14.82
N HIS A 50 -10.05 -8.26 15.90
CA HIS A 50 -9.19 -7.06 15.91
C HIS A 50 -7.70 -7.37 15.70
N ARG A 51 -7.28 -8.64 15.86
CA ARG A 51 -5.89 -9.06 15.76
C ARG A 51 -5.48 -9.59 14.38
N CYS A 52 -6.35 -10.36 13.72
CA CYS A 52 -6.02 -10.98 12.42
C CYS A 52 -7.05 -10.71 11.31
N GLY A 53 -8.11 -9.94 11.58
CA GLY A 53 -9.13 -9.58 10.60
C GLY A 53 -10.14 -10.68 10.24
N THR A 54 -9.98 -11.91 10.74
CA THR A 54 -10.92 -13.02 10.45
C THR A 54 -12.32 -12.69 10.97
N ALA A 55 -13.35 -12.91 10.14
CA ALA A 55 -14.74 -12.70 10.53
C ALA A 55 -15.14 -13.64 11.69
N ALA A 56 -15.83 -13.08 12.69
CA ALA A 56 -16.36 -13.82 13.82
C ALA A 56 -17.39 -14.84 13.30
N GLY A 57 -17.22 -16.12 13.68
CA GLY A 57 -18.10 -17.20 13.23
C GLY A 57 -17.81 -17.73 11.82
N ALA A 58 -16.75 -17.29 11.15
CA ALA A 58 -16.31 -17.90 9.89
C ALA A 58 -15.95 -19.37 10.13
N GLN A 59 -16.70 -20.27 9.48
CA GLN A 59 -16.31 -21.67 9.32
C GLN A 59 -15.17 -21.73 8.28
N PRO A 60 -14.14 -22.55 8.48
CA PRO A 60 -13.16 -22.78 7.43
C PRO A 60 -13.88 -23.40 6.22
N SER A 61 -14.05 -22.60 5.16
CA SER A 61 -14.53 -23.10 3.88
C SER A 61 -13.52 -24.10 3.34
N VAL A 62 -13.98 -25.30 3.01
CA VAL A 62 -13.21 -26.46 2.52
C VAL A 62 -12.58 -26.20 1.13
N ALA A 63 -12.60 -24.97 0.63
CA ALA A 63 -12.17 -24.61 -0.73
C ALA A 63 -10.65 -24.52 -0.93
N ASP A 64 -9.83 -24.67 0.12
CA ASP A 64 -8.36 -24.69 0.01
C ASP A 64 -7.70 -26.05 0.31
N ARG A 65 -8.47 -27.15 0.37
CA ARG A 65 -7.86 -28.48 0.21
C ARG A 65 -7.69 -28.76 -1.27
N LEU A 66 -6.48 -28.50 -1.79
CA LEU A 66 -6.02 -29.16 -3.01
C LEU A 66 -6.31 -30.67 -2.90
N PRO A 67 -6.84 -31.31 -3.95
CA PRO A 67 -7.04 -32.74 -3.96
C PRO A 67 -5.67 -33.42 -3.98
N THR A 68 -5.37 -34.21 -2.94
CA THR A 68 -4.32 -35.23 -2.98
C THR A 68 -4.73 -36.30 -4.00
N PRO A 69 -3.95 -36.54 -5.08
CA PRO A 69 -4.20 -37.66 -5.96
C PRO A 69 -3.79 -38.96 -5.25
N SER A 70 -4.79 -39.71 -4.78
CA SER A 70 -4.64 -41.13 -4.45
C SER A 70 -4.57 -41.92 -5.75
N GLY A 71 -3.37 -42.02 -6.32
CA GLY A 71 -3.08 -42.86 -7.49
C GLY A 71 -1.72 -43.52 -7.31
N GLY A 72 -1.72 -44.82 -7.02
CA GLY A 72 -0.50 -45.58 -6.79
C GLY A 72 0.37 -45.72 -8.04
N VAL A 73 1.67 -45.49 -7.88
CA VAL A 73 2.74 -46.09 -8.68
C VAL A 73 3.86 -46.47 -7.74
N ALA A 74 3.86 -47.74 -7.34
CA ALA A 74 5.02 -48.39 -6.74
C ALA A 74 6.15 -48.40 -7.79
N GLY A 75 7.33 -47.88 -7.44
CA GLY A 75 8.55 -48.14 -8.22
C GLY A 75 9.61 -47.03 -8.35
N SER A 76 9.45 -45.84 -7.77
CA SER A 76 10.45 -44.75 -7.97
C SER A 76 10.66 -43.82 -6.77
N LEU A 77 10.32 -44.28 -5.57
CA LEU A 77 10.43 -43.50 -4.33
C LEU A 77 11.86 -42.95 -4.01
N PRO A 78 12.99 -43.66 -4.23
CA PRO A 78 14.29 -43.10 -3.86
C PRO A 78 14.75 -41.97 -4.80
N TRP A 79 14.38 -42.01 -6.08
CA TRP A 79 14.80 -41.00 -7.06
C TRP A 79 14.01 -39.70 -6.94
N ILE A 80 12.73 -39.78 -6.56
CA ILE A 80 11.90 -38.59 -6.31
C ILE A 80 12.44 -37.81 -5.10
N VAL A 81 12.85 -38.51 -4.04
CA VAL A 81 13.48 -37.87 -2.86
C VAL A 81 14.80 -37.21 -3.23
N ALA A 82 15.62 -37.85 -4.06
CA ALA A 82 16.87 -37.25 -4.54
C ALA A 82 16.64 -36.01 -5.43
N ALA A 83 15.64 -36.05 -6.32
CA ALA A 83 15.28 -34.92 -7.16
C ALA A 83 14.73 -33.74 -6.33
N ILE A 84 13.87 -34.03 -5.34
CA ILE A 84 13.35 -33.01 -4.41
C ILE A 84 14.50 -32.42 -3.59
N ALA A 85 15.39 -33.25 -3.05
CA ALA A 85 16.54 -32.78 -2.26
C ALA A 85 17.48 -31.89 -3.09
N LEU A 86 17.72 -32.24 -4.36
CA LEU A 86 18.51 -31.42 -5.29
C LEU A 86 17.82 -30.08 -5.58
N VAL A 87 16.52 -30.09 -5.85
CA VAL A 87 15.75 -28.86 -6.10
C VAL A 87 15.72 -27.97 -4.86
N VAL A 88 15.56 -28.53 -3.66
CA VAL A 88 15.63 -27.78 -2.40
C VAL A 88 17.03 -27.21 -2.17
N LEU A 89 18.09 -27.98 -2.45
CA LEU A 89 19.48 -27.52 -2.33
C LEU A 89 19.77 -26.36 -3.31
N LEU A 90 19.34 -26.48 -4.56
CA LEU A 90 19.47 -25.44 -5.57
C LEU A 90 18.64 -24.19 -5.21
N ALA A 91 17.44 -24.38 -4.68
CA ALA A 91 16.61 -23.29 -4.16
C ALA A 91 17.23 -22.64 -2.91
N PHE A 92 17.94 -23.38 -2.07
CA PHE A 92 18.64 -22.85 -0.89
C PHE A 92 19.89 -22.07 -1.29
N LEU A 93 20.69 -22.58 -2.24
CA LEU A 93 21.88 -21.90 -2.76
C LEU A 93 21.52 -20.67 -3.62
N GLY A 94 20.44 -20.74 -4.41
CA GLY A 94 19.92 -19.60 -5.18
C GLY A 94 19.14 -18.61 -4.30
N GLY A 95 18.40 -19.10 -3.32
CA GLY A 95 17.57 -18.33 -2.40
C GLY A 95 18.38 -17.45 -1.45
N ASN A 96 19.56 -17.88 -1.01
CA ASN A 96 20.43 -17.02 -0.18
C ASN A 96 20.95 -15.76 -0.91
N ARG A 97 20.83 -15.68 -2.24
CA ARG A 97 21.16 -14.47 -3.01
C ARG A 97 19.95 -13.55 -3.23
N PHE A 98 18.72 -14.04 -3.06
CA PHE A 98 17.48 -13.27 -3.25
C PHE A 98 16.64 -13.04 -1.97
N ASN A 99 16.88 -13.79 -0.88
CA ASN A 99 16.21 -13.65 0.41
C ASN A 99 16.92 -12.73 1.41
N ALA A 100 18.11 -12.22 1.10
CA ALA A 100 18.73 -11.16 1.91
C ALA A 100 17.94 -9.82 1.84
N ALA A 101 16.93 -9.71 0.95
CA ALA A 101 16.16 -8.49 0.74
C ALA A 101 14.66 -8.60 1.05
N ARG A 102 14.15 -9.75 1.54
CA ARG A 102 12.74 -9.88 1.95
C ARG A 102 12.64 -10.42 3.37
N GLY A 103 12.92 -9.55 4.33
CA GLY A 103 12.47 -9.73 5.70
C GLY A 103 10.97 -9.47 5.77
N SER A 104 10.18 -10.53 5.90
CA SER A 104 8.83 -10.44 6.48
C SER A 104 8.99 -10.33 8.00
N THR A 105 9.14 -9.10 8.49
CA THR A 105 8.96 -8.77 9.90
C THR A 105 7.67 -7.97 10.02
N LEU A 106 6.70 -8.54 10.73
CA LEU A 106 5.67 -7.77 11.44
C LEU A 106 6.37 -6.99 12.55
N ASP A 107 7.15 -5.99 12.14
CA ASP A 107 7.64 -4.90 12.95
C ASP A 107 7.08 -3.65 12.27
N ALA A 108 5.85 -3.28 12.63
CA ALA A 108 5.45 -1.90 12.50
C ALA A 108 6.49 -1.08 13.28
N PRO A 109 7.25 -0.17 12.67
CA PRO A 109 8.21 0.59 13.45
C PRO A 109 7.40 1.51 14.35
N GLN A 110 7.55 1.33 15.66
CA GLN A 110 7.22 2.32 16.69
C GLN A 110 8.02 3.64 16.51
N ASN A 111 8.75 3.79 15.40
CA ASN A 111 9.53 4.93 14.97
C ASN A 111 9.01 5.54 13.65
N ALA A 112 7.70 5.65 13.48
CA ALA A 112 7.13 6.60 12.51
C ALA A 112 7.07 8.03 13.10
N LEU A 113 8.20 8.48 13.69
CA LEU A 113 8.84 9.82 13.73
C LEU A 113 9.70 9.94 15.02
N PRO A 114 10.87 10.62 15.01
CA PRO A 114 11.24 11.76 14.16
C PRO A 114 12.46 11.53 13.24
N GLN A 115 12.44 12.13 12.04
CA GLN A 115 13.69 12.56 11.41
C GLN A 115 14.06 13.91 12.01
N ALA A 116 15.03 13.87 12.92
CA ALA A 116 15.83 15.03 13.29
C ALA A 116 16.76 15.39 12.11
N GLY A 117 16.93 16.68 11.88
CA GLY A 117 18.05 17.31 11.17
C GLY A 117 18.66 16.58 9.97
N LEU A 118 18.35 17.05 8.77
CA LEU A 118 19.47 17.32 7.86
C LEU A 118 20.25 18.45 8.55
N ASP A 119 21.50 18.15 8.92
CA ASP A 119 22.43 18.96 9.71
C ASP A 119 22.29 18.83 11.24
N ASP A 120 22.79 17.72 11.81
CA ASP A 120 23.92 17.75 12.74
C ASP A 120 24.23 16.39 13.37
N ARG A 121 25.51 16.21 13.71
CA ARG A 121 26.16 14.96 14.13
C ARG A 121 25.44 14.21 15.25
N ALA A 122 25.42 12.89 15.11
CA ALA A 122 24.89 11.91 16.04
C ALA A 122 25.30 12.16 17.50
N THR A 123 24.31 12.22 18.40
CA THR A 123 24.47 11.88 19.82
C THR A 123 23.19 11.18 20.28
N GLN A 124 23.32 9.95 20.78
CA GLN A 124 22.22 9.13 21.29
C GLN A 124 21.58 9.77 22.55
N PRO A 125 20.25 9.85 22.69
CA PRO A 125 19.63 10.36 23.92
C PRO A 125 19.73 9.33 25.07
N PRO A 126 19.80 9.78 26.33
CA PRO A 126 19.83 8.89 27.50
C PRO A 126 18.49 8.17 27.72
N PRO A 127 18.48 6.98 28.36
CA PRO A 127 17.26 6.23 28.64
C PRO A 127 16.40 6.95 29.68
N GLY A 128 15.16 7.29 29.31
CA GLY A 128 14.19 7.98 30.18
C GLY A 128 13.51 9.22 29.56
N ALA A 129 13.82 9.57 28.32
CA ALA A 129 13.15 10.67 27.63
C ALA A 129 11.69 10.31 27.28
N ALA A 130 10.77 11.14 27.77
CA ALA A 130 9.36 11.13 27.38
C ALA A 130 9.20 11.08 25.85
N ASN A 131 8.14 10.39 25.39
CA ASN A 131 7.76 10.29 23.97
C ASN A 131 8.16 11.55 23.18
N PRO A 132 8.98 11.44 22.12
CA PRO A 132 9.28 12.60 21.29
C PRO A 132 7.96 13.13 20.75
N ARG A 133 7.61 14.36 21.14
CA ARG A 133 6.46 15.06 20.56
C ARG A 133 6.67 15.07 19.05
N GLY A 134 5.64 14.70 18.29
CA GLY A 134 5.69 14.79 16.84
C GLY A 134 6.10 16.20 16.39
N PRO A 135 6.71 16.36 15.20
CA PRO A 135 7.12 17.67 14.69
C PRO A 135 5.99 18.69 14.84
N ASP A 136 6.28 19.86 15.43
CA ASP A 136 5.31 20.94 15.57
C ASP A 136 5.00 21.53 14.19
N ILE A 137 3.87 21.13 13.61
CA ILE A 137 3.39 21.59 12.30
C ILE A 137 2.51 22.83 12.37
N SER A 138 2.24 23.36 13.58
CA SER A 138 1.33 24.49 13.77
C SER A 138 1.87 25.80 13.17
N GLN A 139 3.19 25.89 13.01
CA GLN A 139 3.88 27.06 12.46
C GLN A 139 4.12 26.99 10.94
N LEU A 140 3.78 25.86 10.30
CA LEU A 140 3.94 25.70 8.86
C LEU A 140 2.77 26.31 8.09
N SER A 141 3.05 26.90 6.93
CA SER A 141 2.02 27.30 5.98
C SER A 141 1.20 26.09 5.49
N PRO A 142 -0.04 26.29 5.02
CA PRO A 142 -0.84 25.20 4.45
C PRO A 142 -0.11 24.42 3.35
N GLN A 143 0.65 25.11 2.50
CA GLN A 143 1.42 24.52 1.42
C GLN A 143 2.56 23.64 1.95
N GLU A 144 3.39 24.16 2.86
CA GLU A 144 4.49 23.38 3.45
C GLU A 144 3.98 22.13 4.18
N ARG A 145 2.80 22.22 4.81
CA ARG A 145 2.17 21.04 5.43
C ARG A 145 1.81 19.97 4.40
N ALA A 146 1.25 20.37 3.26
CA ALA A 146 0.91 19.45 2.17
C ALA A 146 2.17 18.82 1.56
N GLU A 147 3.22 19.63 1.31
CA GLU A 147 4.50 19.16 0.75
C GLU A 147 5.22 18.19 1.69
N ARG A 148 5.20 18.42 3.01
CA ARG A 148 5.77 17.47 3.97
C ARG A 148 5.03 16.13 3.97
N LEU A 149 3.70 16.16 3.83
CA LEU A 149 2.91 14.94 3.70
C LEU A 149 3.19 14.23 2.36
N PHE A 150 3.31 14.97 1.26
CA PHE A 150 3.73 14.44 -0.03
C PHE A 150 5.07 13.71 0.06
N ASN A 151 6.10 14.38 0.57
CA ASN A 151 7.44 13.82 0.73
C ASN A 151 7.42 12.55 1.58
N ARG A 152 6.62 12.55 2.65
CA ARG A 152 6.45 11.36 3.50
C ARG A 152 5.81 10.20 2.75
N VAL A 153 4.73 10.44 2.00
CA VAL A 153 4.05 9.39 1.23
C VAL A 153 4.97 8.84 0.13
N MET A 154 5.68 9.70 -0.61
CA MET A 154 6.60 9.28 -1.67
C MET A 154 7.78 8.48 -1.12
N SER A 155 8.39 8.91 -0.01
CA SER A 155 9.46 8.14 0.67
C SER A 155 8.98 6.76 1.09
N LEU A 156 7.81 6.67 1.75
CA LEU A 156 7.25 5.38 2.18
C LEU A 156 6.92 4.47 0.99
N SER A 157 6.42 5.03 -0.10
CA SER A 157 6.18 4.28 -1.34
C SER A 157 7.47 3.74 -1.93
N GLY A 158 8.53 4.55 -2.01
CA GLY A 158 9.85 4.12 -2.46
C GLY A 158 10.47 3.01 -1.58
N GLU A 159 10.17 3.02 -0.28
CA GLU A 159 10.57 1.97 0.67
C GLU A 159 9.67 0.71 0.62
N GLY A 160 8.61 0.70 -0.20
CA GLY A 160 7.66 -0.42 -0.28
C GLY A 160 6.73 -0.55 0.94
N LYS A 161 6.63 0.47 1.79
CA LYS A 161 5.82 0.49 3.02
C LYS A 161 4.35 0.83 2.71
N ASN A 162 3.69 -0.05 1.98
CA ASN A 162 2.34 0.18 1.45
C ASN A 162 1.30 0.47 2.54
N ASP A 163 1.33 -0.22 3.69
CA ASP A 163 0.41 0.05 4.79
C ASP A 163 0.55 1.49 5.32
N SER A 164 1.78 2.00 5.36
CA SER A 164 2.03 3.39 5.76
C SER A 164 1.59 4.37 4.67
N VAL A 165 1.78 4.04 3.38
CA VAL A 165 1.24 4.84 2.27
C VAL A 165 -0.28 4.98 2.40
N GLN A 166 -0.99 3.87 2.64
CA GLN A 166 -2.45 3.88 2.82
C GLN A 166 -2.89 4.70 4.03
N PHE A 167 -2.09 4.71 5.09
CA PHE A 167 -2.36 5.53 6.27
C PHE A 167 -2.18 7.03 5.99
N PHE A 168 -1.08 7.44 5.34
CA PHE A 168 -0.75 8.86 5.17
C PHE A 168 -1.38 9.52 3.94
N ALA A 169 -1.68 8.77 2.87
CA ALA A 169 -2.18 9.34 1.64
C ALA A 169 -3.51 10.10 1.78
N PRO A 170 -4.53 9.64 2.54
CA PRO A 170 -5.75 10.42 2.72
C PRO A 170 -5.51 11.78 3.37
N MET A 171 -4.60 11.86 4.35
CA MET A 171 -4.23 13.14 4.98
C MET A 171 -3.52 14.07 4.00
N ALA A 172 -2.62 13.53 3.17
CA ALA A 172 -1.94 14.31 2.15
C ALA A 172 -2.92 14.83 1.08
N ILE A 173 -3.83 13.97 0.58
CA ILE A 173 -4.89 14.32 -0.36
C ILE A 173 -5.74 15.47 0.18
N GLU A 174 -6.15 15.41 1.44
CA GLU A 174 -6.94 16.50 2.04
C GLU A 174 -6.13 17.78 2.24
N ALA A 175 -4.84 17.67 2.59
CA ALA A 175 -3.98 18.85 2.68
C ALA A 175 -3.92 19.60 1.34
N TYR A 176 -3.78 18.88 0.21
CA TYR A 176 -3.84 19.50 -1.12
C TYR A 176 -5.24 20.04 -1.44
N ARG A 177 -6.34 19.35 -1.09
CA ARG A 177 -7.71 19.86 -1.32
C ARG A 177 -8.00 21.20 -0.64
N LEU A 178 -7.26 21.56 0.39
CA LEU A 178 -7.40 22.84 1.09
C LEU A 178 -6.64 24.01 0.42
N LEU A 179 -5.75 23.74 -0.56
CA LEU A 179 -4.96 24.78 -1.24
C LEU A 179 -5.69 25.41 -2.45
N THR A 180 -7.01 25.30 -2.53
CA THR A 180 -7.76 25.69 -3.74
C THR A 180 -7.60 27.18 -4.12
N PRO A 181 -7.45 27.51 -5.42
CA PRO A 181 -7.37 26.59 -6.56
C PRO A 181 -5.96 25.98 -6.71
N LEU A 182 -5.89 24.70 -7.10
CA LEU A 182 -4.60 24.04 -7.38
C LEU A 182 -4.01 24.44 -8.72
N ASP A 183 -2.71 24.76 -8.72
CA ASP A 183 -1.87 24.91 -9.91
C ASP A 183 -1.45 23.54 -10.49
N ALA A 184 -0.63 23.53 -11.55
CA ALA A 184 -0.24 22.30 -12.23
C ALA A 184 0.69 21.42 -11.38
N ASP A 185 1.54 22.04 -10.56
CA ASP A 185 2.47 21.37 -9.66
C ASP A 185 1.71 20.61 -8.56
N GLN A 186 0.84 21.33 -7.87
CA GLN A 186 0.03 20.79 -6.77
C GLN A 186 -0.92 19.69 -7.26
N ARG A 187 -1.41 19.80 -8.50
CA ARG A 187 -2.20 18.72 -9.13
C ARG A 187 -1.36 17.51 -9.43
N TYR A 188 -0.13 17.69 -9.93
CA TYR A 188 0.78 16.59 -10.17
C TYR A 188 1.09 15.88 -8.86
N ASP A 189 1.45 16.60 -7.80
CA ASP A 189 1.73 16.03 -6.48
C ASP A 189 0.54 15.25 -5.91
N MET A 190 -0.65 15.86 -5.91
CA MET A 190 -1.88 15.19 -5.47
C MET A 190 -2.17 13.94 -6.32
N GLY A 191 -1.91 14.01 -7.63
CA GLY A 191 -2.04 12.89 -8.56
C GLY A 191 -1.07 11.75 -8.25
N ARG A 192 0.20 12.07 -7.93
CA ARG A 192 1.23 11.10 -7.54
C ARG A 192 0.90 10.44 -6.20
N ILE A 193 0.38 11.19 -5.21
CA ILE A 193 -0.13 10.62 -3.96
C ILE A 193 -1.27 9.63 -4.25
N ALA A 194 -2.24 10.04 -5.07
CA ALA A 194 -3.36 9.18 -5.44
C ALA A 194 -2.92 7.94 -6.21
N GLU A 195 -1.90 8.05 -7.08
CA GLU A 195 -1.30 6.94 -7.82
C GLU A 195 -0.74 5.88 -6.86
N VAL A 196 0.15 6.26 -5.94
CA VAL A 196 0.79 5.31 -5.02
C VAL A 196 -0.18 4.76 -3.97
N ALA A 197 -1.27 5.48 -3.69
CA ALA A 197 -2.35 5.02 -2.84
C ALA A 197 -3.34 4.08 -3.56
N GLY A 198 -3.22 3.90 -4.88
CA GLY A 198 -4.17 3.12 -5.68
C GLY A 198 -5.50 3.82 -5.96
N ALA A 199 -5.62 5.11 -5.62
CA ALA A 199 -6.78 5.96 -5.94
C ALA A 199 -6.72 6.45 -7.40
N LEU A 200 -6.61 5.52 -8.36
CA LEU A 200 -6.34 5.82 -9.77
C LEU A 200 -7.35 6.77 -10.43
N PRO A 201 -8.66 6.73 -10.16
CA PRO A 201 -9.59 7.72 -10.71
C PRO A 201 -9.29 9.15 -10.28
N LEU A 202 -8.83 9.35 -9.03
CA LEU A 202 -8.43 10.66 -8.54
C LEU A 202 -7.14 11.14 -9.21
N ALA A 203 -6.16 10.25 -9.37
CA ALA A 203 -4.93 10.54 -10.10
C ALA A 203 -5.22 10.93 -11.56
N ALA A 204 -6.12 10.20 -12.23
CA ALA A 204 -6.53 10.48 -13.61
C ALA A 204 -7.18 11.86 -13.74
N ALA A 205 -8.08 12.21 -12.81
CA ALA A 205 -8.71 13.53 -12.80
C ALA A 205 -7.69 14.68 -12.68
N GLN A 206 -6.57 14.48 -11.97
CA GLN A 206 -5.52 15.50 -11.90
C GLN A 206 -4.77 15.64 -13.21
N ALA A 207 -4.37 14.52 -13.84
CA ALA A 207 -3.74 14.53 -15.16
C ALA A 207 -4.64 15.20 -16.20
N ASP A 208 -5.92 14.84 -16.23
CA ASP A 208 -6.92 15.40 -17.13
C ASP A 208 -7.05 16.90 -16.94
N THR A 209 -7.10 17.38 -15.69
CA THR A 209 -7.22 18.83 -15.41
C THR A 209 -5.99 19.60 -15.87
N ILE A 210 -4.79 19.05 -15.68
CA ILE A 210 -3.54 19.66 -16.18
C ILE A 210 -3.59 19.74 -17.71
N LEU A 211 -3.97 18.65 -18.38
CA LEU A 211 -3.97 18.55 -19.84
C LEU A 211 -5.11 19.31 -20.52
N GLN A 212 -6.25 19.51 -19.84
CA GLN A 212 -7.31 20.40 -20.32
C GLN A 212 -6.85 21.86 -20.36
N ARG A 213 -6.02 22.29 -19.39
CA ARG A 213 -5.47 23.64 -19.35
C ARG A 213 -4.27 23.80 -20.30
N SER A 214 -3.42 22.80 -20.37
CA SER A 214 -2.22 22.80 -21.21
C SER A 214 -1.99 21.41 -21.81
N PRO A 215 -2.46 21.16 -23.04
CA PRO A 215 -2.39 19.84 -23.68
C PRO A 215 -0.97 19.29 -23.89
N SER A 216 0.05 20.15 -23.87
CA SER A 216 1.47 19.79 -23.99
C SER A 216 2.19 19.65 -22.64
N HIS A 217 1.52 19.86 -21.50
CA HIS A 217 2.19 19.94 -20.21
C HIS A 217 2.86 18.62 -19.81
N LEU A 218 4.17 18.65 -19.53
CA LEU A 218 4.97 17.45 -19.30
C LEU A 218 4.44 16.61 -18.13
N LEU A 219 4.19 17.24 -16.98
CA LEU A 219 3.68 16.55 -15.78
C LEU A 219 2.33 15.86 -16.01
N GLY A 220 1.43 16.46 -16.79
CA GLY A 220 0.14 15.86 -17.13
C GLY A 220 0.30 14.62 -18.02
N LEU A 221 1.20 14.70 -19.02
CA LEU A 221 1.50 13.56 -19.91
C LEU A 221 2.18 12.41 -19.14
N ILE A 222 3.11 12.73 -18.24
CA ILE A 222 3.82 11.76 -17.40
C ILE A 222 2.83 11.03 -16.48
N LEU A 223 1.99 11.79 -15.76
CA LEU A 223 0.99 11.20 -14.86
C LEU A 223 -0.02 10.35 -15.64
N GLY A 224 -0.48 10.81 -16.81
CA GLY A 224 -1.35 10.04 -17.70
C GLY A 224 -0.73 8.71 -18.16
N ALA A 225 0.56 8.72 -18.56
CA ALA A 225 1.28 7.51 -18.95
C ALA A 225 1.44 6.50 -17.79
N ARG A 226 1.73 6.99 -16.58
CA ARG A 226 1.82 6.17 -15.36
C ARG A 226 0.49 5.48 -15.04
N ILE A 227 -0.61 6.23 -15.07
CA ILE A 227 -1.95 5.68 -14.81
C ILE A 227 -2.36 4.69 -15.89
N ALA A 228 -2.07 4.99 -17.16
CA ALA A 228 -2.32 4.07 -18.26
C ALA A 228 -1.53 2.75 -18.10
N THR A 229 -0.33 2.81 -17.52
CA THR A 229 0.45 1.61 -17.16
C THR A 229 -0.26 0.80 -16.07
N LEU A 230 -0.66 1.44 -14.97
CA LEU A 230 -1.32 0.79 -13.84
C LEU A 230 -2.69 0.18 -14.18
N THR A 231 -3.37 0.75 -15.17
CA THR A 231 -4.67 0.28 -15.66
C THR A 231 -4.56 -0.69 -16.85
N ASN A 232 -3.34 -1.14 -17.19
CA ASN A 232 -3.07 -2.02 -18.33
C ASN A 232 -3.59 -1.49 -19.69
N ASN A 233 -3.67 -0.17 -19.84
CA ASN A 233 -4.10 0.48 -21.08
C ASN A 233 -2.90 0.84 -21.96
N ALA A 234 -2.38 -0.16 -22.69
CA ALA A 234 -1.20 0.00 -23.54
C ALA A 234 -1.37 1.04 -24.64
N THR A 235 -2.58 1.21 -25.18
CA THR A 235 -2.87 2.21 -26.23
C THR A 235 -2.76 3.62 -25.68
N ALA A 236 -3.40 3.90 -24.53
CA ALA A 236 -3.31 5.20 -23.88
C ALA A 236 -1.88 5.51 -23.43
N ARG A 237 -1.17 4.52 -22.86
CA ARG A 237 0.23 4.65 -22.45
C ARG A 237 1.11 5.10 -23.61
N LYS A 238 1.04 4.40 -24.75
CA LYS A 238 1.80 4.75 -25.98
C LYS A 238 1.43 6.15 -26.49
N SER A 239 0.17 6.54 -26.41
CA SER A 239 -0.28 7.88 -26.83
C SER A 239 0.33 8.99 -25.97
N TYR A 240 0.33 8.83 -24.64
CA TYR A 240 0.95 9.78 -23.72
C TYR A 240 2.47 9.84 -23.90
N GLU A 241 3.15 8.69 -23.97
CA GLU A 241 4.59 8.60 -24.18
C GLU A 241 5.02 9.28 -25.51
N ALA A 242 4.28 9.04 -26.61
CA ALA A 242 4.58 9.67 -27.89
C ALA A 242 4.40 11.19 -27.85
N ARG A 243 3.33 11.69 -27.23
CA ARG A 243 3.11 13.13 -27.03
C ARG A 243 4.20 13.74 -26.16
N LEU A 244 4.59 13.05 -25.08
CA LEU A 244 5.64 13.50 -24.17
C LEU A 244 6.95 13.69 -24.91
N LEU A 245 7.38 12.70 -25.70
CA LEU A 245 8.60 12.81 -26.51
C LEU A 245 8.53 13.93 -27.54
N ALA A 246 7.36 14.14 -28.16
CA ALA A 246 7.18 15.15 -29.19
C ALA A 246 7.28 16.60 -28.65
N VAL A 247 6.82 16.84 -27.42
CA VAL A 247 6.78 18.20 -26.83
C VAL A 247 7.94 18.48 -25.86
N HIS A 248 8.72 17.46 -25.49
CA HIS A 248 9.74 17.54 -24.45
C HIS A 248 10.68 18.74 -24.61
N GLU A 249 11.35 18.90 -25.75
CA GLU A 249 12.34 19.97 -25.91
C GLU A 249 11.71 21.37 -25.83
N ALA A 250 10.58 21.57 -26.51
CA ALA A 250 9.87 22.84 -26.53
C ALA A 250 9.32 23.23 -25.15
N GLU A 251 8.77 22.27 -24.41
CA GLU A 251 8.26 22.50 -23.06
C GLU A 251 9.37 22.69 -22.04
N SER A 252 10.43 21.88 -22.07
CA SER A 252 11.58 22.02 -21.16
C SER A 252 12.29 23.36 -21.32
N ALA A 253 12.33 23.92 -22.54
CA ALA A 253 12.87 25.26 -22.80
C ALA A 253 12.14 26.40 -22.07
N ARG A 254 10.88 26.18 -21.64
CA ARG A 254 10.09 27.17 -20.89
C ARG A 254 10.56 27.34 -19.45
N ARG A 255 11.34 26.39 -18.90
CA ARG A 255 11.91 26.44 -17.54
C ARG A 255 10.89 26.78 -16.46
N LEU A 256 9.70 26.19 -16.53
CA LEU A 256 8.67 26.39 -15.50
C LEU A 256 9.19 25.91 -14.13
N PRO A 257 8.88 26.59 -13.02
CA PRO A 257 9.33 26.18 -11.69
C PRO A 257 9.02 24.72 -11.35
N GLU A 258 7.84 24.26 -11.72
CA GLU A 258 7.40 22.87 -11.54
C GLU A 258 8.19 21.88 -12.41
N TYR A 259 8.66 22.27 -13.60
CA TYR A 259 9.54 21.40 -14.39
C TYR A 259 10.91 21.25 -13.74
N ILE A 260 11.41 22.31 -13.10
CA ILE A 260 12.68 22.26 -12.36
C ILE A 260 12.53 21.40 -11.11
N ARG A 261 11.43 21.54 -10.37
CA ARG A 261 11.16 20.71 -9.17
C ARG A 261 11.05 19.22 -9.50
N HIS A 262 10.50 18.88 -10.67
CA HIS A 262 10.26 17.51 -11.11
C HIS A 262 11.21 17.06 -12.24
N GLU A 263 12.41 17.62 -12.31
CA GLU A 263 13.39 17.32 -13.38
C GLU A 263 13.74 15.82 -13.44
N ASP A 264 13.92 15.19 -12.29
CA ASP A 264 14.20 13.76 -12.17
C ASP A 264 13.03 12.91 -12.71
N ASP A 265 11.81 13.28 -12.35
CA ASP A 265 10.60 12.60 -12.81
C ASP A 265 10.43 12.72 -14.34
N ILE A 266 10.70 13.90 -14.90
CA ILE A 266 10.69 14.16 -16.35
C ILE A 266 11.77 13.33 -17.05
N THR A 267 13.00 13.38 -16.54
CA THR A 267 14.13 12.64 -17.12
C THR A 267 13.87 11.14 -17.16
N ASN A 268 13.37 10.58 -16.05
CA ASN A 268 13.03 9.17 -15.95
C ASN A 268 11.88 8.77 -16.90
N ALA A 269 10.85 9.61 -17.01
CA ALA A 269 9.74 9.36 -17.93
C ALA A 269 10.18 9.38 -19.40
N ILE A 270 11.08 10.30 -19.78
CA ILE A 270 11.64 10.37 -21.13
C ILE A 270 12.50 9.14 -21.43
N ALA A 271 13.35 8.72 -20.51
CA ALA A 271 14.15 7.51 -20.66
C ALA A 271 13.25 6.27 -20.84
N THR A 272 12.20 6.15 -20.04
CA THR A 272 11.21 5.07 -20.12
C THR A 272 10.49 5.06 -21.47
N ALA A 273 10.00 6.22 -21.94
CA ALA A 273 9.31 6.35 -23.21
C ALA A 273 10.21 5.98 -24.41
N ARG A 274 11.49 6.38 -24.39
CA ARG A 274 12.47 6.02 -25.43
C ARG A 274 12.76 4.52 -25.45
N ALA A 275 12.95 3.91 -24.27
CA ALA A 275 13.20 2.48 -24.16
C ALA A 275 12.02 1.64 -24.69
N ALA A 276 10.77 2.04 -24.38
CA ALA A 276 9.57 1.37 -24.88
C ALA A 276 9.37 1.51 -26.40
N GLY A 277 9.95 2.55 -27.02
CA GLY A 277 9.97 2.75 -28.46
C GLY A 277 10.99 1.85 -29.19
N ALA A 278 12.11 1.53 -28.54
CA ALA A 278 13.20 0.75 -29.13
C ALA A 278 12.94 -0.77 -29.16
N THR A 279 12.03 -1.27 -28.32
CA THR A 279 11.67 -2.70 -28.27
C THR A 279 10.63 -3.10 -29.34
N ARG A 280 10.59 -2.42 -30.49
CA ARG A 280 9.61 -2.61 -31.56
C ARG A 280 10.27 -2.96 -32.89
#